data_AF-A0A9W8X237-F1
#
_entry.id   AF-A0A9W8X237-F1
#
_cell.length_a   1.000
_cell.length_b   1.000
_cell.length_c   1.000
_cell.angle_alpha   90.00
_cell.angle_beta   90.00
_cell.angle_gamma   90.00
#
_symmetry.space_group_name_H-M   'P 1'
#
loop_
_entity.id
_entity.type
_entity.pdbx_description
1 polymer ?
#
loop_
_entity_poly.entity_id
_entity_poly.type
_entity_poly.pdbx_seq_one_letter_code
_entity_poly.pdbx_strand_id
1 'polypeptide(L)'
;MSLSEKAVEVGRRHPLQRLEAPSKGFSGALHVIGLISFYSSFKFLHDNPNQFNSSYGWHLQFLTIIGITISTICFAFGLLADITSSSSTAPASPTNAAASSPQTVSDYFFTAKNYLSLVAAPIEIVISILYWGLRLIDTGLVIPPDLPLPPLGADLCFHLVPAVVLVIDAILLSPPWPSSPMNPQAPLLTLGLSTGIAFGYWWWIEICYSHNGYYPYPIFALLTTYQRIGLFALSGATMWVAGGALRALYAYANGYELTEALEKRQRARKMGSEGKWD
;
A
#
# COMPACT_ATOMS: atom_id res chain seq x y z
N MET A 1 13.41 -2.77 33.49
CA MET A 1 13.77 -2.09 32.22
C MET A 1 14.26 -0.69 32.56
N SER A 2 15.52 -0.42 32.27
CA SER A 2 16.22 0.84 32.58
C SER A 2 15.70 1.97 31.69
N LEU A 3 15.70 3.22 32.18
CA LEU A 3 15.37 4.41 31.38
C LEU A 3 16.26 4.54 30.13
N SER A 4 17.49 4.01 30.18
CA SER A 4 18.43 3.97 29.05
C SER A 4 18.02 2.96 27.97
N GLU A 5 17.42 1.83 28.33
CA GLU A 5 16.92 0.84 27.35
C GLU A 5 15.73 1.42 26.58
N LYS A 6 14.81 2.09 27.29
CA LYS A 6 13.68 2.79 26.67
C LYS A 6 14.14 3.87 25.69
N ALA A 7 15.22 4.60 25.99
CA ALA A 7 15.74 5.66 25.13
C ALA A 7 16.37 5.13 23.83
N VAL A 8 17.05 3.98 23.88
CA VAL A 8 17.65 3.32 22.71
C VAL A 8 16.58 2.69 21.82
N GLU A 9 15.56 2.08 22.41
CA GLU A 9 14.40 1.53 21.70
C GLU A 9 13.59 2.62 20.98
N VAL A 10 13.46 3.80 21.60
CA VAL A 10 12.85 5.00 20.99
C VAL A 10 13.71 5.58 19.85
N GLY A 11 15.03 5.35 19.83
CA GLY A 11 15.93 5.87 18.80
C GLY A 11 15.88 5.14 17.46
N ARG A 12 15.42 3.88 17.42
CA ARG A 12 15.38 3.06 16.19
C ARG A 12 14.01 3.05 15.50
N ARG A 13 12.95 3.41 16.23
CA ARG A 13 11.57 3.46 15.76
C ARG A 13 11.20 4.90 15.41
N HIS A 14 10.51 5.10 14.28
CA HIS A 14 9.99 6.43 13.98
C HIS A 14 8.96 6.83 15.07
N PRO A 15 9.04 8.04 15.66
CA PRO A 15 8.18 8.45 16.79
C PRO A 15 6.66 8.31 16.53
N LEU A 16 6.27 8.42 15.26
CA LEU A 16 4.88 8.33 14.80
C LEU A 16 4.46 6.93 14.34
N GLN A 17 5.37 5.96 14.29
CA GLN A 17 5.00 4.58 14.03
C GLN A 17 4.38 4.00 15.30
N ARG A 18 3.21 3.35 15.23
CA ARG A 18 2.44 2.91 16.41
C ARG A 18 2.89 1.60 17.02
N LEU A 19 3.32 0.66 16.20
CA LEU A 19 3.87 -0.64 16.60
C LEU A 19 5.29 -0.79 16.07
N GLU A 20 6.07 -1.68 16.67
CA GLU A 20 7.45 -1.93 16.24
C GLU A 20 7.46 -2.62 14.86
N ALA A 21 8.13 -2.00 13.91
CA ALA A 21 8.37 -2.49 12.57
C ALA A 21 9.63 -1.79 11.98
N PRO A 22 10.47 -2.50 11.20
CA PRO A 22 10.39 -3.93 10.95
C PRO A 22 10.68 -4.75 12.22
N SER A 23 9.95 -5.84 12.43
CA SER A 23 10.08 -6.70 13.61
C SER A 23 9.60 -8.14 13.34
N LYS A 24 10.23 -9.13 13.99
CA LYS A 24 9.80 -10.54 13.93
C LYS A 24 8.51 -10.84 14.70
N GLY A 25 7.96 -9.84 15.40
CA GLY A 25 6.73 -9.94 16.17
C GLY A 25 5.49 -9.71 15.31
N PHE A 26 4.68 -8.72 15.70
CA PHE A 26 3.42 -8.42 15.01
C PHE A 26 3.61 -8.03 13.53
N SER A 27 4.67 -7.27 13.20
CA SER A 27 4.97 -6.87 11.81
C SER A 27 5.17 -8.09 10.92
N GLY A 28 6.11 -8.96 11.29
CA GLY A 28 6.37 -10.22 10.58
C GLY A 28 5.14 -11.11 10.47
N ALA A 29 4.35 -11.24 11.54
CA ALA A 29 3.12 -12.03 11.52
C ALA A 29 2.09 -11.49 10.52
N LEU A 30 1.88 -10.16 10.48
CA LEU A 30 0.96 -9.54 9.52
C LEU A 30 1.42 -9.78 8.08
N HIS A 31 2.72 -9.59 7.79
CA HIS A 31 3.24 -9.81 6.44
C HIS A 31 3.15 -11.28 6.01
N VAL A 32 3.42 -12.24 6.91
CA VAL A 32 3.24 -13.68 6.63
C VAL A 32 1.78 -14.02 6.35
N ILE A 33 0.84 -13.55 7.18
CA ILE A 33 -0.60 -13.79 7.00
C ILE A 33 -1.07 -13.22 5.66
N GLY A 34 -0.66 -11.99 5.32
CA GLY A 34 -0.98 -11.39 4.03
C GLY A 34 -0.42 -12.20 2.85
N LEU A 35 0.85 -12.62 2.91
CA LEU A 35 1.46 -13.44 1.86
C LEU A 35 0.78 -14.81 1.68
N ILE A 36 0.35 -15.46 2.76
CA ILE A 36 -0.44 -16.70 2.69
C ILE A 36 -1.78 -16.45 2.00
N SER A 37 -2.45 -15.33 2.30
CA SER A 37 -3.69 -14.95 1.64
C SER A 37 -3.47 -14.69 0.15
N PHE A 38 -2.43 -13.93 -0.22
CA PHE A 38 -2.13 -13.60 -1.62
C PHE A 38 -1.72 -14.84 -2.42
N TYR A 39 -0.92 -15.72 -1.82
CA TYR A 39 -0.61 -17.03 -2.39
C TYR A 39 -1.87 -17.85 -2.64
N SER A 40 -2.83 -17.86 -1.70
CA SER A 40 -4.10 -18.57 -1.86
C SER A 40 -4.91 -18.04 -3.04
N SER A 41 -4.89 -16.72 -3.27
CA SER A 41 -5.49 -16.09 -4.46
C SER A 41 -4.84 -16.55 -5.76
N PHE A 42 -3.50 -16.54 -5.86
CA PHE A 42 -2.81 -17.05 -7.05
C PHE A 42 -3.00 -18.56 -7.26
N LYS A 43 -2.97 -19.34 -6.17
CA LYS A 43 -3.25 -20.77 -6.20
C LYS A 43 -4.66 -21.04 -6.72
N PHE A 44 -5.65 -20.26 -6.29
CA PHE A 44 -7.01 -20.39 -6.79
C PHE A 44 -7.10 -20.22 -8.31
N LEU A 45 -6.39 -19.24 -8.89
CA LEU A 45 -6.35 -19.04 -10.35
C LEU A 45 -5.70 -20.21 -11.10
N HIS A 46 -4.71 -20.85 -10.47
CA HIS A 46 -4.04 -22.02 -11.04
C HIS A 46 -4.94 -23.27 -10.96
N ASP A 47 -5.56 -23.51 -9.81
CA ASP A 47 -6.38 -24.69 -9.55
C ASP A 47 -7.76 -24.63 -10.25
N ASN A 48 -8.23 -23.43 -10.61
CA ASN A 48 -9.53 -23.21 -11.26
C ASN A 48 -9.33 -22.54 -12.63
N PRO A 49 -8.78 -23.25 -13.62
CA PRO A 49 -8.50 -22.69 -14.93
C PRO A 49 -9.79 -22.28 -15.64
N ASN A 50 -9.74 -21.17 -16.35
CA ASN A 50 -10.82 -20.66 -17.19
C ASN A 50 -10.24 -20.09 -18.50
N GLN A 51 -11.08 -19.43 -19.32
CA GLN A 51 -10.64 -18.89 -20.61
C GLN A 51 -9.40 -17.98 -20.51
N PHE A 52 -9.25 -17.23 -19.40
CA PHE A 52 -8.14 -16.31 -19.18
C PHE A 52 -6.79 -17.00 -19.04
N ASN A 53 -6.76 -18.31 -18.73
CA ASN A 53 -5.52 -19.09 -18.67
C ASN A 53 -4.84 -19.22 -20.04
N SER A 54 -5.59 -19.07 -21.14
CA SER A 54 -5.08 -19.18 -22.52
C SER A 54 -5.09 -17.85 -23.28
N SER A 55 -5.47 -16.75 -22.63
CA SER A 55 -5.59 -15.43 -23.25
C SER A 55 -4.28 -14.64 -23.20
N TYR A 56 -4.13 -13.70 -24.13
CA TYR A 56 -3.06 -12.70 -24.06
C TYR A 56 -3.19 -11.88 -22.78
N GLY A 57 -2.07 -11.72 -22.07
CA GLY A 57 -2.03 -11.06 -20.75
C GLY A 57 -2.42 -11.94 -19.58
N TRP A 58 -2.83 -13.21 -19.81
CA TRP A 58 -3.20 -14.17 -18.77
C TRP A 58 -4.21 -13.54 -17.77
N HIS A 59 -4.11 -13.87 -16.49
CA HIS A 59 -4.89 -13.23 -15.43
C HIS A 59 -4.43 -11.79 -15.09
N LEU A 60 -3.33 -11.29 -15.65
CA LEU A 60 -2.89 -9.89 -15.46
C LEU A 60 -3.76 -8.88 -16.21
N GLN A 61 -4.81 -9.33 -16.89
CA GLN A 61 -5.88 -8.47 -17.42
C GLN A 61 -6.75 -7.89 -16.30
N PHE A 62 -6.84 -8.57 -15.16
CA PHE A 62 -7.65 -8.16 -14.02
C PHE A 62 -6.88 -7.19 -13.12
N LEU A 63 -7.45 -6.01 -12.86
CA LEU A 63 -6.91 -5.05 -11.90
C LEU A 63 -6.65 -5.69 -10.53
N THR A 64 -7.55 -6.58 -10.08
CA THR A 64 -7.41 -7.32 -8.84
C THR A 64 -6.11 -8.12 -8.78
N ILE A 65 -5.74 -8.78 -9.88
CA ILE A 65 -4.53 -9.63 -9.91
C ILE A 65 -3.26 -8.77 -10.03
N ILE A 66 -3.32 -7.65 -10.75
CA ILE A 66 -2.25 -6.64 -10.72
C ILE A 66 -2.07 -6.08 -9.31
N GLY A 67 -3.15 -5.70 -8.64
CA GLY A 67 -3.16 -5.24 -7.25
C GLY A 67 -2.50 -6.25 -6.32
N ILE A 68 -2.98 -7.49 -6.30
CA ILE A 68 -2.44 -8.56 -5.45
C ILE A 68 -0.97 -8.83 -5.76
N THR A 69 -0.53 -8.70 -7.02
CA THR A 69 0.89 -8.82 -7.39
C THR A 69 1.73 -7.73 -6.73
N ILE A 70 1.30 -6.46 -6.81
CA ILE A 70 1.98 -5.34 -6.16
C ILE A 70 1.97 -5.52 -4.63
N SER A 71 0.83 -5.91 -4.06
CA SER A 71 0.65 -6.21 -2.63
C SER A 71 1.57 -7.34 -2.16
N THR A 72 1.75 -8.37 -2.98
CA THR A 72 2.67 -9.49 -2.71
C THR A 72 4.11 -9.01 -2.67
N ILE A 73 4.54 -8.20 -3.64
CA ILE A 73 5.89 -7.64 -3.65
C ILE A 73 6.09 -6.73 -2.43
N CYS A 74 5.11 -5.88 -2.12
CA CYS A 74 5.12 -5.00 -0.94
C CYS A 74 5.32 -5.79 0.35
N PHE A 75 4.50 -6.82 0.58
CA PHE A 75 4.57 -7.63 1.80
C PHE A 75 5.80 -8.54 1.82
N ALA A 76 6.31 -8.98 0.67
CA ALA A 76 7.58 -9.70 0.59
C ALA A 76 8.75 -8.83 1.06
N PHE A 77 8.83 -7.58 0.59
CA PHE A 77 9.82 -6.62 1.10
C PHE A 77 9.62 -6.33 2.60
N GLY A 78 8.37 -6.23 3.07
CA GLY A 78 8.06 -6.11 4.50
C GLY A 78 8.61 -7.26 5.32
N LEU A 79 8.32 -8.50 4.90
CA LEU A 79 8.81 -9.70 5.58
C LEU A 79 10.33 -9.81 5.53
N LEU A 80 10.96 -9.48 4.39
CA LEU A 80 12.42 -9.44 4.26
C LEU A 80 13.04 -8.45 5.25
N ALA A 81 12.42 -7.28 5.45
CA ALA A 81 12.84 -6.34 6.48
C ALA A 81 12.68 -6.94 7.88
N ASP A 82 11.54 -7.58 8.17
CA ASP A 82 11.28 -8.17 9.49
C ASP A 82 12.27 -9.28 9.86
N ILE A 83 12.60 -10.18 8.93
CA ILE A 83 13.53 -11.29 9.21
C ILE A 83 14.98 -10.81 9.30
N THR A 84 15.36 -9.79 8.52
CA THR A 84 16.71 -9.21 8.53
C THR A 84 16.90 -8.14 9.60
N SER A 85 15.83 -7.77 10.32
CA SER A 85 15.93 -6.87 11.47
C SER A 85 16.83 -7.48 12.55
N SER A 86 17.92 -6.80 12.92
CA SER A 86 18.76 -7.27 14.01
C SER A 86 18.07 -7.02 15.34
N SER A 87 17.93 -8.07 16.16
CA SER A 87 17.49 -7.95 17.56
C SER A 87 18.66 -7.36 18.36
N SER A 88 18.80 -6.03 18.43
CA SER A 88 19.83 -5.44 19.28
C SER A 88 19.38 -5.47 20.73
N THR A 89 19.62 -6.61 21.39
CA THR A 89 19.69 -6.74 22.86
C THR A 89 21.07 -6.37 23.41
N ALA A 90 21.97 -5.81 22.59
CA ALA A 90 23.25 -5.33 23.07
C ALA A 90 23.06 -3.97 23.78
N PRO A 91 23.51 -3.81 25.03
CA PRO A 91 23.46 -2.51 25.71
C PRO A 91 24.30 -1.51 24.92
N ALA A 92 23.64 -0.47 24.39
CA ALA A 92 24.32 0.62 23.73
C ALA A 92 25.22 1.32 24.75
N SER A 93 26.54 1.26 24.54
CA SER A 93 27.48 2.10 25.28
C SER A 93 27.16 3.57 24.96
N PRO A 94 27.04 4.47 25.96
CA PRO A 94 26.60 5.87 25.76
C PRO A 94 27.55 6.74 24.93
N THR A 95 28.69 6.23 24.46
CA THR A 95 29.79 7.08 24.00
C THR A 95 29.77 7.44 22.51
N ASN A 96 28.84 6.93 21.69
CA ASN A 96 28.88 7.13 20.23
C ASN A 96 27.58 7.73 19.62
N ALA A 97 26.92 8.66 20.31
CA ALA A 97 25.65 9.26 19.87
C ALA A 97 25.72 10.16 18.62
N ALA A 98 26.87 10.26 17.94
CA ALA A 98 27.08 11.14 16.77
C ALA A 98 27.55 10.43 15.49
N ALA A 99 27.65 9.09 15.49
CA ALA A 99 27.93 8.35 14.26
C ALA A 99 26.59 7.96 13.61
N SER A 100 26.35 8.41 12.38
CA SER A 100 25.27 7.90 11.53
C SER A 100 25.32 6.38 11.54
N SER A 101 24.35 5.74 12.18
CA SER A 101 24.23 4.28 12.21
C SER A 101 24.24 3.75 10.76
N PRO A 102 25.07 2.74 10.44
CA PRO A 102 25.11 2.18 9.09
C PRO A 102 23.71 1.70 8.68
N GLN A 103 23.24 2.12 7.50
CA GLN A 103 22.02 1.57 6.92
C GLN A 103 22.18 0.06 6.78
N THR A 104 21.27 -0.67 7.39
CA THR A 104 21.22 -2.13 7.32
C THR A 104 20.41 -2.57 6.10
N VAL A 105 20.58 -3.83 5.68
CA VAL A 105 19.76 -4.43 4.62
C VAL A 105 18.26 -4.34 4.94
N SER A 106 17.89 -4.49 6.21
CA SER A 106 16.53 -4.31 6.72
C SER A 106 15.96 -2.93 6.39
N ASP A 107 16.77 -1.87 6.47
CA ASP A 107 16.32 -0.50 6.22
C ASP A 107 15.98 -0.28 4.73
N TYR A 108 16.75 -0.89 3.82
CA TYR A 108 16.48 -0.84 2.39
C TYR A 108 15.17 -1.55 2.04
N PHE A 109 14.97 -2.76 2.57
CA PHE A 109 13.74 -3.52 2.35
C PHE A 109 12.52 -2.81 2.93
N PHE A 110 12.64 -2.27 4.14
CA PHE A 110 11.55 -1.53 4.78
C PHE A 110 11.22 -0.26 3.99
N THR A 111 12.23 0.46 3.51
CA THR A 111 12.03 1.63 2.63
C THR A 111 11.32 1.25 1.34
N ALA A 112 11.76 0.19 0.66
CA ALA A 112 11.12 -0.30 -0.56
C ALA A 112 9.65 -0.66 -0.33
N LYS A 113 9.35 -1.42 0.74
CA LYS A 113 8.00 -1.73 1.17
C LYS A 113 7.16 -0.47 1.38
N ASN A 114 7.69 0.53 2.07
CA ASN A 114 6.96 1.77 2.35
C ASN A 114 6.66 2.56 1.06
N TYR A 115 7.57 2.62 0.09
CA TYR A 115 7.29 3.22 -1.23
C TYR A 115 6.26 2.43 -2.03
N LEU A 116 6.34 1.09 -2.04
CA LEU A 116 5.35 0.24 -2.71
C LEU A 116 3.96 0.41 -2.10
N SER A 117 3.88 0.57 -0.77
CA SER A 117 2.61 0.76 -0.04
C SER A 117 1.85 2.03 -0.47
N LEU A 118 2.55 3.05 -0.98
CA LEU A 118 1.93 4.28 -1.52
C LEU A 118 1.04 4.01 -2.74
N VAL A 119 1.28 2.89 -3.43
CA VAL A 119 0.46 2.42 -4.55
C VAL A 119 -0.42 1.24 -4.12
N ALA A 120 0.15 0.25 -3.43
CA ALA A 120 -0.53 -0.99 -3.06
C ALA A 120 -1.76 -0.75 -2.16
N ALA A 121 -1.64 0.07 -1.11
CA ALA A 121 -2.77 0.28 -0.21
C ALA A 121 -3.93 1.04 -0.88
N PRO A 122 -3.69 2.18 -1.59
CA PRO A 122 -4.78 2.87 -2.27
C PRO A 122 -5.40 2.08 -3.43
N ILE A 123 -4.61 1.32 -4.21
CA ILE A 123 -5.15 0.55 -5.34
C ILE A 123 -6.06 -0.58 -4.84
N GLU A 124 -5.69 -1.28 -3.77
CA GLU A 124 -6.49 -2.38 -3.20
C GLU A 124 -7.78 -1.87 -2.55
N ILE A 125 -7.75 -0.69 -1.92
CA ILE A 125 -8.98 -0.04 -1.43
C ILE A 125 -9.92 0.25 -2.60
N VAL A 126 -9.40 0.78 -3.71
CA VAL A 126 -10.21 1.06 -4.91
C VAL A 126 -10.74 -0.21 -5.56
N ILE A 127 -9.91 -1.25 -5.68
CA ILE A 127 -10.35 -2.57 -6.16
C ILE A 127 -11.52 -3.07 -5.31
N SER A 128 -11.41 -2.98 -3.98
CA SER A 128 -12.47 -3.40 -3.07
C SER A 128 -13.76 -2.60 -3.26
N ILE A 129 -13.66 -1.27 -3.30
CA ILE A 129 -14.81 -0.36 -3.51
C ILE A 129 -15.48 -0.65 -4.86
N LEU A 130 -14.70 -0.74 -5.94
CA LEU A 130 -15.22 -0.97 -7.29
C LEU A 130 -15.86 -2.37 -7.40
N TYR A 131 -15.18 -3.41 -6.92
CA TYR A 131 -15.67 -4.77 -7.01
C TYR A 131 -17.00 -4.94 -6.27
N TRP A 132 -17.04 -4.61 -4.98
CA TRP A 132 -18.25 -4.78 -4.16
C TRP A 132 -19.35 -3.80 -4.57
N GLY A 133 -18.99 -2.56 -4.94
CA GLY A 133 -19.95 -1.56 -5.42
C GLY A 133 -20.64 -1.95 -6.72
N LEU A 134 -19.87 -2.39 -7.72
CA LEU A 134 -20.44 -2.86 -8.99
C LEU A 134 -21.25 -4.15 -8.80
N ARG A 135 -20.74 -5.10 -8.00
CA ARG A 135 -21.44 -6.35 -7.71
C ARG A 135 -22.78 -6.13 -6.99
N LEU A 136 -22.86 -5.11 -6.12
CA LEU A 136 -24.09 -4.73 -5.45
C LEU A 136 -25.16 -4.18 -6.42
N ILE A 137 -24.73 -3.50 -7.48
CA ILE A 137 -25.63 -2.95 -8.51
C ILE A 137 -26.07 -4.06 -9.47
N ASP A 138 -25.10 -4.74 -10.09
CA ASP A 138 -25.32 -5.85 -11.00
C ASP A 138 -24.03 -6.67 -11.13
N THR A 139 -24.10 -7.95 -10.75
CA THR A 139 -22.97 -8.89 -10.84
C THR A 139 -22.43 -9.02 -12.27
N GLY A 140 -23.29 -8.88 -13.28
CA GLY A 140 -22.94 -8.96 -14.70
C GLY A 140 -22.05 -7.82 -15.17
N LEU A 141 -21.83 -6.77 -14.38
CA LEU A 141 -20.88 -5.70 -14.72
C LEU A 141 -19.42 -6.12 -14.53
N VAL A 142 -19.17 -7.05 -13.61
CA VAL A 142 -17.81 -7.44 -13.18
C VAL A 142 -17.49 -8.90 -13.41
N ILE A 143 -18.49 -9.78 -13.41
CA ILE A 143 -18.29 -11.22 -13.59
C ILE A 143 -18.90 -11.62 -14.94
N PRO A 144 -18.09 -12.15 -15.88
CA PRO A 144 -18.59 -12.67 -17.15
C PRO A 144 -19.68 -13.74 -16.92
N PRO A 145 -20.74 -13.78 -17.76
CA PRO A 145 -21.88 -14.68 -17.56
C PRO A 145 -21.51 -16.16 -17.72
N ASP A 146 -20.39 -16.45 -18.37
CA ASP A 146 -19.81 -17.77 -18.59
C ASP A 146 -18.96 -18.26 -17.40
N LEU A 147 -18.71 -17.42 -16.40
CA LEU A 147 -17.94 -17.78 -15.21
C LEU A 147 -18.82 -17.89 -13.96
N PRO A 148 -18.57 -18.92 -13.11
CA PRO A 148 -19.26 -19.02 -11.84
C PRO A 148 -18.82 -17.90 -10.90
N LEU A 149 -19.72 -17.51 -9.99
CA LEU A 149 -19.34 -16.65 -8.87
C LEU A 149 -18.24 -17.36 -8.04
N PRO A 150 -17.16 -16.65 -7.67
CA PRO A 150 -16.14 -17.24 -6.80
C PRO A 150 -16.75 -17.62 -5.45
N PRO A 151 -16.31 -18.74 -4.83
CA PRO A 151 -16.69 -19.05 -3.47
C PRO A 151 -16.33 -17.89 -2.53
N LEU A 152 -17.18 -17.59 -1.55
CA LEU A 152 -17.06 -16.41 -0.70
C LEU A 152 -15.65 -16.25 -0.09
N GLY A 153 -15.02 -17.34 0.35
CA GLY A 153 -13.66 -17.29 0.89
C GLY A 153 -12.61 -16.81 -0.12
N ALA A 154 -12.66 -17.34 -1.35
CA ALA A 154 -11.77 -16.89 -2.42
C ALA A 154 -12.07 -15.44 -2.79
N ASP A 155 -13.35 -15.08 -2.86
CA ASP A 155 -13.80 -13.73 -3.20
C ASP A 155 -13.30 -12.67 -2.20
N LEU A 156 -13.38 -12.97 -0.90
CA LEU A 156 -12.81 -12.13 0.15
C LEU A 156 -11.28 -12.03 0.03
N CYS A 157 -10.59 -13.13 -0.25
CA CYS A 157 -9.14 -13.13 -0.46
C CYS A 157 -8.71 -12.32 -1.69
N PHE A 158 -9.55 -12.24 -2.72
CA PHE A 158 -9.28 -11.41 -3.90
C PHE A 158 -9.58 -9.94 -3.65
N HIS A 159 -10.74 -9.62 -3.05
CA HIS A 159 -11.30 -8.27 -3.14
C HIS A 159 -11.41 -7.53 -1.80
N LEU A 160 -11.12 -8.17 -0.66
CA LEU A 160 -11.21 -7.51 0.65
C LEU A 160 -9.92 -7.62 1.47
N VAL A 161 -9.40 -8.84 1.63
CA VAL A 161 -8.25 -9.10 2.51
C VAL A 161 -7.04 -8.24 2.15
N PRO A 162 -6.65 -8.06 0.86
CA PRO A 162 -5.52 -7.20 0.51
C PRO A 162 -5.66 -5.78 1.01
N ALA A 163 -6.84 -5.16 0.80
CA ALA A 163 -7.12 -3.81 1.28
C ALA A 163 -7.00 -3.73 2.81
N VAL A 164 -7.59 -4.68 3.53
CA VAL A 164 -7.58 -4.70 5.01
C VAL A 164 -6.16 -4.81 5.56
N VAL A 165 -5.37 -5.78 5.09
CA VAL A 165 -4.02 -6.01 5.65
C VAL A 165 -3.07 -4.85 5.31
N LEU A 166 -3.19 -4.25 4.12
CA LEU A 166 -2.41 -3.07 3.75
C LEU A 166 -2.81 -1.81 4.52
N VAL A 167 -4.10 -1.64 4.83
CA VAL A 167 -4.58 -0.55 5.70
C VAL A 167 -4.01 -0.71 7.12
N ILE A 168 -4.06 -1.92 7.68
CA ILE A 168 -3.50 -2.22 8.99
C ILE A 168 -1.99 -1.94 9.01
N ASP A 169 -1.26 -2.42 8.01
CA ASP A 169 0.17 -2.19 7.86
C ASP A 169 0.48 -0.68 7.77
N ALA A 170 -0.20 0.04 6.88
CA ALA A 170 -0.01 1.46 6.68
C ALA A 170 -0.26 2.28 7.96
N ILE A 171 -1.32 1.96 8.73
CA ILE A 171 -1.69 2.73 9.92
C ILE A 171 -0.81 2.39 11.13
N LEU A 172 -0.49 1.11 11.33
CA LEU A 172 0.13 0.64 12.58
C LEU A 172 1.65 0.46 12.48
N LEU A 173 2.16 0.10 11.30
CA LEU A 173 3.54 -0.38 11.13
C LEU A 173 4.41 0.55 10.28
N SER A 174 3.82 1.29 9.34
CA SER A 174 4.61 2.20 8.50
C SER A 174 4.98 3.48 9.25
N PRO A 175 6.18 4.05 9.01
CA PRO A 175 6.47 5.44 9.36
C PRO A 175 5.53 6.37 8.56
N PRO A 176 5.42 7.66 8.93
CA PRO A 176 4.73 8.61 8.07
C PRO A 176 5.39 8.62 6.70
N TRP A 177 4.67 9.15 5.72
CA TRP A 177 5.10 9.28 4.32
C TRP A 177 6.63 9.46 4.21
N PRO A 178 7.34 8.71 3.34
CA PRO A 178 8.80 8.63 3.32
C PRO A 178 9.57 9.96 3.20
N SER A 179 8.87 11.07 2.92
CA SER A 179 9.41 12.43 2.97
C SER A 179 8.78 13.20 4.14
N SER A 180 9.59 13.51 5.15
CA SER A 180 9.25 14.49 6.20
C SER A 180 10.29 15.63 6.20
N PRO A 181 9.89 16.90 6.07
CA PRO A 181 8.52 17.37 5.90
C PRO A 181 7.93 16.93 4.55
N MET A 182 6.61 16.82 4.50
CA MET A 182 5.91 16.41 3.29
C MET A 182 6.18 17.38 2.15
N ASN A 183 6.51 16.84 0.97
CA ASN A 183 6.59 17.64 -0.25
C ASN A 183 5.25 18.37 -0.47
N PRO A 184 5.22 19.73 -0.58
CA PRO A 184 3.98 20.47 -0.86
C PRO A 184 3.23 20.01 -2.11
N GLN A 185 3.95 19.40 -3.06
CA GLN A 185 3.38 18.83 -4.29
C GLN A 185 2.87 17.39 -4.13
N ALA A 186 3.00 16.76 -2.96
CA ALA A 186 2.60 15.36 -2.74
C ALA A 186 1.13 15.07 -3.14
N PRO A 187 0.13 15.93 -2.86
CA PRO A 187 -1.24 15.71 -3.34
C PRO A 187 -1.33 15.70 -4.87
N LEU A 188 -0.61 16.59 -5.57
CA LEU A 188 -0.63 16.64 -7.03
C LEU A 188 0.13 15.46 -7.65
N LEU A 189 1.27 15.08 -7.08
CA LEU A 189 2.06 13.93 -7.53
C LEU A 189 1.28 12.62 -7.37
N THR A 190 0.55 12.47 -6.26
CA THR A 190 -0.28 11.29 -6.00
C THR A 190 -1.53 11.26 -6.87
N LEU A 191 -2.13 12.41 -7.20
CA LEU A 191 -3.20 12.50 -8.19
C LEU A 191 -2.69 12.12 -9.60
N GLY A 192 -1.52 12.64 -9.98
CA GLY A 192 -0.88 12.30 -11.26
C GLY A 192 -0.53 10.82 -11.34
N LEU A 193 0.02 10.24 -10.28
CA LEU A 193 0.36 8.82 -10.19
C LEU A 193 -0.89 7.93 -10.28
N SER A 194 -1.92 8.21 -9.48
CA SER A 194 -3.17 7.43 -9.48
C SER A 194 -3.91 7.51 -10.81
N THR A 195 -3.98 8.70 -11.42
CA THR A 195 -4.54 8.87 -12.77
C THR A 195 -3.70 8.15 -13.81
N GLY A 196 -2.37 8.25 -13.73
CA GLY A 196 -1.44 7.55 -14.62
C GLY A 196 -1.59 6.03 -14.53
N ILE A 197 -1.73 5.48 -13.33
CA ILE A 197 -2.00 4.04 -13.11
C ILE A 197 -3.35 3.65 -13.71
N ALA A 198 -4.41 4.43 -13.48
CA ALA A 198 -5.74 4.12 -14.00
C ALA A 198 -5.76 4.10 -15.54
N PHE A 199 -5.20 5.12 -16.19
CA PHE A 199 -5.13 5.17 -17.65
C PHE A 199 -4.11 4.17 -18.23
N GLY A 200 -3.01 3.90 -17.52
CA GLY A 200 -2.06 2.84 -17.89
C GLY A 200 -2.71 1.45 -17.85
N TYR A 201 -3.56 1.19 -16.85
CA TYR A 201 -4.35 -0.04 -16.80
C TYR A 201 -5.39 -0.10 -17.92
N TRP A 202 -6.08 1.01 -18.21
CA TRP A 202 -7.00 1.05 -19.36
C TRP A 202 -6.29 0.73 -20.67
N TRP A 203 -5.15 1.36 -20.92
CA TRP A 203 -4.32 1.09 -22.09
C TRP A 203 -3.95 -0.40 -22.19
N TRP A 204 -3.54 -1.00 -21.08
CA TRP A 204 -3.23 -2.43 -21.01
C TRP A 204 -4.44 -3.30 -21.36
N ILE A 205 -5.62 -3.00 -20.81
CA ILE A 205 -6.86 -3.72 -21.14
C ILE A 205 -7.18 -3.63 -22.63
N GLU A 206 -7.02 -2.47 -23.27
CA GLU A 206 -7.31 -2.33 -24.70
C GLU A 206 -6.34 -3.16 -25.57
N ILE A 207 -5.07 -3.28 -25.15
CA ILE A 207 -4.13 -4.22 -25.79
C ILE A 207 -4.65 -5.65 -25.65
N CYS A 208 -5.01 -6.07 -24.44
CA CYS A 208 -5.53 -7.41 -24.22
C CYS A 208 -6.81 -7.67 -25.03
N TYR A 209 -7.72 -6.71 -25.10
CA TYR A 209 -8.91 -6.78 -25.94
C TYR A 209 -8.58 -6.93 -27.42
N SER A 210 -7.58 -6.20 -27.92
CA SER A 210 -7.17 -6.29 -29.33
C SER A 210 -6.64 -7.68 -29.73
N HIS A 211 -6.11 -8.43 -28.77
CA HIS A 211 -5.64 -9.80 -28.98
C HIS A 211 -6.72 -10.86 -28.69
N ASN A 212 -7.54 -10.65 -27.66
CA ASN A 212 -8.46 -11.66 -27.14
C ASN A 212 -9.87 -11.55 -27.72
N GLY A 213 -10.29 -10.35 -28.13
CA GLY A 213 -11.64 -10.06 -28.62
C GLY A 213 -12.69 -9.85 -27.52
N TYR A 214 -12.30 -9.88 -26.25
CA TYR A 214 -13.19 -9.65 -25.10
C TYR A 214 -12.47 -8.95 -23.95
N TYR A 215 -13.25 -8.32 -23.08
CA TYR A 215 -12.76 -7.64 -21.89
C TYR A 215 -12.81 -8.55 -20.66
N PRO A 216 -11.88 -8.39 -19.68
CA PRO A 216 -11.93 -9.15 -18.42
C PRO A 216 -13.14 -8.78 -17.57
N TYR A 217 -13.61 -7.54 -17.65
CA TYR A 217 -14.82 -7.05 -17.00
C TYR A 217 -15.87 -6.66 -18.05
N PRO A 218 -17.09 -7.24 -18.00
CA PRO A 218 -18.12 -6.96 -19.01
C PRO A 218 -18.50 -5.49 -19.14
N ILE A 219 -18.44 -4.71 -18.05
CA ILE A 219 -18.73 -3.27 -18.06
C ILE A 219 -17.98 -2.53 -19.17
N PHE A 220 -16.74 -2.91 -19.50
CA PHE A 220 -15.99 -2.22 -20.54
C PHE A 220 -16.62 -2.40 -21.92
N ALA A 221 -17.22 -3.55 -22.23
CA ALA A 221 -17.93 -3.75 -23.50
C ALA A 221 -19.19 -2.87 -23.61
N LEU A 222 -19.79 -2.50 -22.46
CA LEU A 222 -21.02 -1.70 -22.41
C LEU A 222 -20.77 -0.20 -22.54
N LEU A 223 -19.58 0.27 -22.13
CA LEU A 223 -19.24 1.68 -22.11
C LEU A 223 -18.67 2.17 -23.44
N THR A 224 -19.15 3.33 -23.88
CA THR A 224 -18.48 4.12 -24.93
C THR A 224 -17.11 4.60 -24.48
N THR A 225 -16.25 5.01 -25.42
CA THR A 225 -14.91 5.55 -25.10
C THR A 225 -14.98 6.73 -24.12
N TYR A 226 -15.93 7.66 -24.29
CA TYR A 226 -16.09 8.80 -23.38
C TYR A 226 -16.49 8.38 -21.96
N GLN A 227 -17.34 7.36 -21.83
CA GLN A 227 -17.69 6.81 -20.53
C GLN A 227 -16.51 6.05 -19.89
N ARG A 228 -15.67 5.38 -20.68
CA ARG A 228 -14.42 4.78 -20.18
C ARG A 228 -13.45 5.85 -19.68
N ILE A 229 -13.27 6.95 -20.41
CA ILE A 229 -12.49 8.12 -19.93
C ILE A 229 -13.01 8.57 -18.55
N GLY A 230 -14.33 8.74 -18.42
CA GLY A 230 -14.97 9.10 -17.16
C GLY A 230 -14.72 8.08 -16.05
N LEU A 231 -14.89 6.78 -16.35
CA LEU A 231 -14.67 5.68 -15.40
C LEU A 231 -13.22 5.65 -14.88
N PHE A 232 -12.23 5.74 -15.77
CA PHE A 232 -10.81 5.70 -15.37
C PHE A 232 -10.35 6.97 -14.68
N ALA A 233 -10.84 8.15 -15.09
CA ALA A 233 -10.60 9.40 -14.37
C ALA A 233 -11.19 9.36 -12.95
N LEU A 234 -12.42 8.87 -12.80
CA LEU A 234 -13.06 8.70 -11.50
C LEU A 234 -12.33 7.65 -10.64
N SER A 235 -11.86 6.56 -11.24
CA SER A 235 -11.10 5.53 -10.53
C SER A 235 -9.76 6.08 -10.01
N GLY A 236 -9.03 6.84 -10.84
CA GLY A 236 -7.82 7.56 -10.44
C GLY A 236 -8.07 8.56 -9.30
N ALA A 237 -9.12 9.37 -9.42
CA ALA A 237 -9.53 10.29 -8.35
C ALA A 237 -9.92 9.56 -7.06
N THR A 238 -10.61 8.42 -7.15
CA THR A 238 -10.98 7.59 -5.99
C THR A 238 -9.74 7.04 -5.30
N MET A 239 -8.74 6.58 -6.08
CA MET A 239 -7.46 6.11 -5.54
C MET A 239 -6.69 7.23 -4.84
N TRP A 240 -6.68 8.42 -5.43
CA TRP A 240 -6.10 9.61 -4.81
C TRP A 240 -6.78 9.95 -3.47
N VAL A 241 -8.12 9.97 -3.44
CA VAL A 241 -8.90 10.19 -2.22
C VAL A 241 -8.63 9.10 -1.19
N ALA A 242 -8.53 7.82 -1.59
CA ALA A 242 -8.18 6.72 -0.69
C ALA A 242 -6.80 6.91 -0.06
N GLY A 243 -5.79 7.33 -0.83
CA GLY A 243 -4.46 7.67 -0.31
C GLY A 243 -4.48 8.84 0.67
N GLY A 244 -5.26 9.88 0.36
CA GLY A 244 -5.47 11.02 1.26
C GLY A 244 -6.18 10.62 2.56
N ALA A 245 -7.22 9.79 2.47
CA ALA A 245 -7.96 9.26 3.62
C ALA A 245 -7.08 8.35 4.49
N LEU A 246 -6.28 7.47 3.89
CA LEU A 246 -5.27 6.67 4.59
C LEU A 246 -4.29 7.56 5.37
N ARG A 247 -3.84 8.66 4.77
CA ARG A 247 -2.97 9.63 5.45
C ARG A 247 -3.68 10.32 6.61
N ALA A 248 -4.91 10.78 6.41
CA ALA A 248 -5.68 11.40 7.49
C ALA A 248 -5.93 10.42 8.64
N LEU A 249 -6.24 9.17 8.32
CA LEU A 249 -6.43 8.10 9.31
C LEU A 249 -5.13 7.74 10.01
N TYR A 250 -4.00 7.71 9.30
CA TYR A 250 -2.67 7.60 9.89
C TYR A 250 -2.41 8.74 10.85
N ALA A 251 -2.70 9.98 10.46
CA ALA A 251 -2.45 11.16 11.28
C ALA A 251 -3.30 11.14 12.55
N TYR A 252 -4.59 10.81 12.42
CA TYR A 252 -5.53 10.66 13.52
C TYR A 252 -5.11 9.55 14.47
N ALA A 253 -4.77 8.37 13.92
CA ALA A 253 -4.28 7.27 14.71
C ALA A 253 -2.97 7.69 15.39
N ASN A 254 -1.95 8.12 14.68
CA ASN A 254 -0.60 8.24 15.22
C ASN A 254 -0.28 9.59 15.89
N GLY A 255 -1.22 10.54 15.92
CA GLY A 255 -1.02 11.87 16.50
C GLY A 255 -0.11 12.79 15.67
N TYR A 256 -0.06 12.59 14.35
CA TYR A 256 0.88 13.25 13.43
C TYR A 256 0.77 14.79 13.46
N GLU A 257 -0.45 15.34 13.52
CA GLU A 257 -0.66 16.79 13.54
C GLU A 257 -0.13 17.46 14.81
N LEU A 258 -0.20 16.76 15.95
CA LEU A 258 0.37 17.25 17.21
C LEU A 258 1.91 17.30 17.13
N THR A 259 2.52 16.28 16.52
CA THR A 259 3.98 16.17 16.40
C THR A 259 4.53 17.14 15.36
N GLU A 260 3.88 17.33 14.22
CA GLU A 260 4.26 18.35 13.23
C GLU A 260 4.13 19.78 13.80
N ALA A 261 3.05 20.05 14.55
CA ALA A 261 2.89 21.32 15.26
C ALA A 261 3.98 21.54 16.32
N LEU A 262 4.36 20.50 17.06
CA LEU A 262 5.45 20.54 18.05
C LEU A 262 6.81 20.75 17.38
N GLU A 263 7.12 20.03 16.31
CA GLU A 263 8.37 20.18 15.54
C GLU A 263 8.46 21.57 14.91
N LYS A 264 7.37 22.08 14.33
CA LYS A 264 7.30 23.44 13.79
C LYS A 264 7.56 24.48 14.88
N ARG A 265 7.00 24.28 16.08
CA ARG A 265 7.22 25.15 17.25
C ARG A 265 8.66 25.08 17.77
N GLN A 266 9.27 23.89 17.76
CA GLN A 266 10.67 23.68 18.14
C GLN A 266 11.63 24.31 17.12
N ARG A 267 11.38 24.14 15.81
CA ARG A 267 12.15 24.82 14.75
C ARG A 267 12.02 26.33 14.83
N ALA A 268 10.82 26.85 15.07
CA ALA A 268 10.59 28.28 15.28
C ALA A 268 11.34 28.82 16.51
N ARG A 269 11.37 28.06 17.62
CA ARG A 269 12.18 28.39 18.80
C ARG A 269 13.68 28.38 18.51
N LYS A 270 14.16 27.37 17.79
CA LYS A 270 15.58 27.23 17.43
C LYS A 270 16.04 28.38 16.51
N MET A 271 15.24 28.72 15.50
CA MET A 271 15.51 29.89 14.65
C MET A 271 15.43 31.20 15.43
N GLY A 272 14.53 31.31 16.40
CA GLY A 272 14.44 32.49 17.28
C GLY A 272 15.58 32.61 18.30
N SER A 273 16.23 31.50 18.69
CA SER A 273 17.42 31.50 19.55
C SER A 273 18.72 31.67 18.79
N GLU A 274 18.81 31.16 17.57
CA GLU A 274 19.99 31.25 16.69
C GLU A 274 20.01 32.52 15.84
N GLY A 275 18.88 33.22 15.70
CA GLY A 275 18.75 34.49 14.97
C GLY A 275 19.05 35.75 15.80
N LYS A 276 19.46 35.60 17.06
CA LYS A 276 19.98 36.70 17.89
C LYS A 276 21.52 36.64 17.89
N TRP A 277 22.11 37.14 16.83
CA TRP A 277 23.52 37.56 16.86
C TRP A 277 23.49 39.10 16.84
N ASP A 278 23.82 39.69 17.99
CA ASP A 278 24.23 41.09 18.10
C ASP A 278 25.56 41.32 17.35
#